data_AF-A0A7W0N4D5-F1
#
_entry.id   AF-A0A7W0N4D5-F1
#
_cell.length_a   1.000
_cell.length_b   1.000
_cell.length_c   1.000
_cell.angle_alpha   90.00
_cell.angle_beta   90.00
_cell.angle_gamma   90.00
#
_symmetry.space_group_name_H-M   'P 1'
#
loop_
_entity.id
_entity.type
_entity.pdbx_description
1 polymer ?
#
loop_
_entity_poly.entity_id
_entity_poly.type
_entity_poly.pdbx_seq_one_letter_code
_entity_poly.pdbx_strand_id
1 'polypeptide(L)'
;MGALVDDETTPEAVFGALDTLVLTTLVAPTASAGVRRLTELGGDSALVSGTLTGVVAQQIVRKTCLTCRETYYASVDELFELDLPEEESGTRLLGRGRGCASAATAGIRETRGSSKFFP
;
A
#
# COMPACT_ATOMS: atom_id res chain seq x y z
N MET A 1 -0.21 20.73 2.31
CA MET A 1 -1.68 20.70 2.11
C MET A 1 -2.24 19.47 2.82
N GLY A 2 -3.52 19.47 3.19
CA GLY A 2 -4.13 18.32 3.88
C GLY A 2 -4.37 17.12 2.96
N ALA A 3 -5.50 16.44 3.15
CA ALA A 3 -5.96 15.42 2.22
C ALA A 3 -6.81 16.03 1.10
N LEU A 4 -6.70 15.50 -0.11
CA LEU A 4 -7.60 15.81 -1.23
C LEU A 4 -8.90 15.02 -1.07
N VAL A 5 -10.01 15.73 -0.86
CA VAL A 5 -11.32 15.12 -0.57
C VAL A 5 -12.37 15.53 -1.60
N ASP A 6 -12.23 16.70 -2.19
CA ASP A 6 -13.22 17.36 -3.04
C ASP A 6 -12.60 17.97 -4.30
N ASP A 7 -13.49 18.42 -5.17
CA ASP A 7 -13.23 19.08 -6.44
C ASP A 7 -12.97 20.59 -6.33
N GLU A 8 -13.00 21.12 -5.11
CA GLU A 8 -12.66 22.51 -4.82
C GLU A 8 -11.17 22.65 -4.51
N THR A 9 -10.63 21.78 -3.67
CA THR A 9 -9.23 21.82 -3.19
C THR A 9 -8.23 21.18 -4.15
N THR A 10 -8.66 20.19 -4.93
CA THR A 10 -7.77 19.45 -5.84
C THR A 10 -7.25 20.29 -7.01
N PRO A 11 -8.07 21.12 -7.70
CA PRO A 11 -7.56 21.99 -8.77
C PRO A 11 -6.51 22.98 -8.28
N GLU A 12 -6.73 23.59 -7.10
CA GLU A 12 -5.78 24.52 -6.49
C GLU A 12 -4.46 23.83 -6.13
N ALA A 13 -4.52 22.60 -5.63
CA ALA A 13 -3.35 21.78 -5.32
C ALA A 13 -2.50 21.48 -6.56
N VAL A 14 -3.17 21.04 -7.64
CA VAL A 14 -2.54 20.69 -8.91
C VAL A 14 -1.93 21.92 -9.56
N PHE A 15 -2.61 23.08 -9.49
CA PHE A 15 -2.09 24.34 -9.99
C PHE A 15 -0.87 24.80 -9.18
N GLY A 16 -0.92 24.77 -7.85
CA GLY A 16 0.20 25.15 -6.99
C GLY A 16 1.44 24.24 -7.13
N ALA A 17 1.25 23.03 -7.64
CA ALA A 17 2.34 22.09 -7.96
C ALA A 17 3.17 22.50 -9.18
N LEU A 18 2.73 23.48 -9.99
CA LEU A 18 3.51 24.04 -11.10
C LEU A 18 4.77 24.77 -10.60
N ASP A 19 4.63 25.52 -9.50
CA ASP A 19 5.69 26.40 -8.99
C ASP A 19 6.42 25.81 -7.77
N THR A 20 5.78 24.90 -7.02
CA THR A 20 6.29 24.40 -5.74
C THR A 20 6.09 22.90 -5.56
N LEU A 21 6.87 22.28 -4.68
CA LEU A 21 6.63 20.90 -4.28
C LEU A 21 5.40 20.81 -3.36
N VAL A 22 4.33 20.22 -3.86
CA VAL A 22 3.11 19.94 -3.10
C VAL A 22 3.10 18.48 -2.64
N LEU A 23 3.10 18.26 -1.33
CA LEU A 23 2.81 16.95 -0.73
C LEU A 23 1.40 16.96 -0.13
N THR A 24 0.60 15.98 -0.52
CA THR A 24 -0.79 15.80 -0.08
C THR A 24 -1.14 14.31 -0.03
N THR A 25 -2.21 13.99 0.68
CA THR A 25 -2.71 12.62 0.85
C THR A 25 -4.02 12.46 0.09
N LEU A 26 -4.23 11.32 -0.55
CA LEU A 26 -5.49 10.98 -1.19
C LEU A 26 -5.85 9.52 -0.88
N VAL A 27 -7.14 9.21 -0.85
CA VAL A 27 -7.61 7.85 -0.61
C VAL A 27 -7.79 7.14 -1.95
N ALA A 28 -6.91 6.19 -2.24
CA ALA A 28 -6.99 5.32 -3.41
C ALA A 28 -6.50 3.91 -3.08
N PRO A 29 -7.06 2.87 -3.71
CA PRO A 29 -6.68 1.48 -3.46
C PRO A 29 -5.28 1.14 -3.98
N THR A 30 -4.83 1.82 -5.03
CA THR A 30 -3.50 1.63 -5.65
C THR A 30 -2.93 2.98 -6.08
N ALA A 31 -1.62 3.01 -6.34
CA ALA A 31 -0.94 4.22 -6.81
C ALA A 31 -1.48 4.69 -8.18
N SER A 32 -1.69 3.76 -9.13
CA SER A 32 -2.28 4.07 -10.44
C SER A 32 -3.73 4.55 -10.34
N ALA A 33 -4.53 3.95 -9.44
CA ALA A 33 -5.88 4.44 -9.16
C ALA A 33 -5.86 5.83 -8.52
N GLY A 34 -4.78 6.20 -7.81
CA GLY A 34 -4.57 7.53 -7.28
C GLY A 34 -4.47 8.61 -8.35
N VAL A 35 -3.81 8.33 -9.47
CA VAL A 35 -3.74 9.26 -10.61
C VAL A 35 -5.13 9.52 -11.19
N ARG A 36 -5.92 8.45 -11.39
CA ARG A 36 -7.32 8.59 -11.84
C ARG A 36 -8.16 9.34 -10.82
N ARG A 37 -7.90 9.14 -9.53
CA ARG A 37 -8.65 9.80 -8.47
C ARG A 37 -8.43 11.32 -8.47
N LEU A 38 -7.23 11.79 -8.85
CA LEU A 38 -6.96 13.22 -8.98
C LEU A 38 -7.84 13.88 -10.05
N THR A 39 -8.02 13.22 -11.21
CA THR A 39 -8.89 13.75 -12.27
C THR A 39 -10.38 13.61 -11.93
N GLU A 40 -10.78 12.56 -11.23
CA GLU A 40 -12.15 12.43 -10.69
C GLU A 40 -12.48 13.53 -9.66
N LEU A 41 -11.47 14.01 -8.92
CA LEU A 41 -11.59 15.14 -8.00
C LEU A 41 -11.33 16.48 -8.70
N GLY A 42 -11.52 16.61 -10.01
CA GLY A 42 -11.46 17.91 -10.69
C GLY A 42 -10.05 18.42 -11.04
N GLY A 43 -8.99 17.64 -10.79
CA GLY A 43 -7.66 17.97 -11.30
C GLY A 43 -7.62 17.94 -12.83
N ASP A 44 -7.15 19.01 -13.46
CA ASP A 44 -6.98 19.08 -14.92
C ASP A 44 -5.96 18.02 -15.38
N SER A 45 -6.35 17.16 -16.32
CA SER A 45 -5.51 16.05 -16.78
C SER A 45 -4.17 16.48 -17.39
N ALA A 46 -4.13 17.63 -18.08
CA ALA A 46 -2.91 18.13 -18.67
C ALA A 46 -1.96 18.67 -17.58
N LEU A 47 -2.50 19.35 -16.57
CA LEU A 47 -1.71 19.81 -15.43
C LEU A 47 -1.21 18.64 -14.59
N VAL A 48 -2.06 17.66 -14.28
CA VAL A 48 -1.64 16.45 -13.55
C VAL A 48 -0.52 15.73 -14.29
N SER A 49 -0.62 15.56 -15.61
CA SER A 49 0.45 14.94 -16.40
C SER A 49 1.74 15.76 -16.43
N GLY A 50 1.67 17.07 -16.25
CA GLY A 50 2.83 17.98 -16.30
C GLY A 50 3.50 18.21 -14.93
N THR A 51 2.77 18.03 -13.83
CA THR A 51 3.27 18.35 -12.47
C THR A 51 3.42 17.15 -11.55
N LEU A 52 2.79 16.01 -11.86
CA LEU A 52 2.85 14.83 -11.01
C LEU A 52 4.23 14.16 -11.11
N THR A 53 5.00 14.25 -10.02
CA THR A 53 6.31 13.59 -9.89
C THR A 53 6.20 12.10 -9.51
N GLY A 54 5.10 11.70 -8.87
CA GLY A 54 4.86 10.32 -8.49
C GLY A 54 3.81 10.15 -7.39
N VAL A 55 3.35 8.92 -7.22
CA VAL A 55 2.34 8.52 -6.23
C VAL A 55 2.88 7.39 -5.37
N VAL A 56 2.79 7.55 -4.06
CA VAL A 56 3.12 6.50 -3.08
C VAL A 56 1.83 5.88 -2.55
N ALA A 57 1.60 4.60 -2.85
CA ALA A 57 0.57 3.82 -2.19
C ALA A 57 1.16 3.11 -0.96
N GLN A 58 0.54 3.29 0.20
CA GLN A 58 0.97 2.68 1.46
C GLN A 58 -0.13 1.81 2.05
N GLN A 59 0.22 0.59 2.44
CA GLN A 59 -0.64 -0.32 3.19
C GLN A 59 0.05 -0.71 4.50
N ILE A 60 -0.74 -0.88 5.56
CA ILE A 60 -0.25 -1.33 6.85
C ILE A 60 -0.49 -2.83 6.96
N VAL A 61 0.59 -3.59 7.03
CA VAL A 61 0.55 -5.03 7.22
C VAL A 61 0.94 -5.41 8.64
N ARG A 62 0.33 -6.48 9.14
CA ARG A 62 0.62 -7.03 10.46
C ARG A 62 1.83 -7.95 10.37
N LYS A 63 2.79 -7.79 11.29
CA LYS A 63 3.95 -8.68 11.43
C LYS A 63 3.63 -9.83 12.36
N THR A 64 4.06 -11.02 11.95
CA THR A 64 4.07 -12.22 12.78
C THR A 64 4.92 -12.00 14.03
N CYS A 65 4.39 -12.36 15.20
CA CYS A 65 5.10 -12.26 16.46
C CYS A 65 6.36 -13.16 16.45
N LEU A 66 7.52 -12.59 16.75
CA LEU A 66 8.80 -13.32 16.75
C LEU A 66 8.87 -14.44 17.80
N THR A 67 8.11 -14.33 18.90
CA THR A 67 8.14 -15.30 20.01
C THR A 67 7.36 -16.58 19.69
N CYS A 68 6.27 -16.48 18.92
CA CYS A 68 5.42 -17.63 18.58
C CYS A 68 5.37 -17.90 17.07
N ARG A 69 6.31 -17.33 16.31
CA ARG A 69 6.45 -17.59 14.88
C ARG A 69 6.91 -19.03 14.69
N GLU A 70 6.18 -19.76 13.87
CA GLU A 70 6.59 -21.06 13.34
C GLU A 70 6.66 -20.99 11.83
N THR A 71 7.58 -21.77 11.27
CA THR A 71 7.72 -21.92 9.82
C THR A 71 7.07 -23.22 9.37
N TYR A 72 6.43 -23.18 8.22
CA TYR A 72 5.82 -24.35 7.59
C TYR A 72 6.02 -24.25 6.08
N TYR A 73 5.91 -25.39 5.40
CA TYR A 73 5.96 -25.42 3.95
C TYR A 73 4.63 -24.92 3.37
N ALA A 74 4.71 -23.99 2.42
CA ALA A 74 3.55 -23.42 1.76
C ALA A 74 2.77 -24.50 1.01
N SER A 75 1.43 -24.49 1.14
CA SER A 75 0.56 -25.29 0.27
C SER A 75 0.49 -24.69 -1.14
N VAL A 76 0.00 -25.47 -2.10
CA VAL A 76 -0.25 -24.97 -3.46
C VAL A 76 -1.27 -23.83 -3.44
N ASP A 77 -2.32 -23.94 -2.62
CA ASP A 77 -3.35 -22.91 -2.49
C ASP A 77 -2.78 -21.58 -1.98
N GLU A 78 -1.89 -21.62 -0.98
CA GLU A 78 -1.25 -20.41 -0.43
C GLU A 78 -0.28 -19.75 -1.43
N LEU A 79 0.42 -20.56 -2.24
CA LEU A 79 1.29 -20.04 -3.29
C LEU A 79 0.46 -19.35 -4.38
N PHE A 80 -0.66 -19.96 -4.77
CA PHE A 80 -1.61 -19.36 -5.71
C PHE A 80 -2.17 -18.03 -5.17
N GLU A 81 -2.61 -17.98 -3.91
CA GLU A 81 -3.12 -16.74 -3.28
C GLU A 81 -2.06 -15.62 -3.22
N LEU A 82 -0.78 -15.98 -3.10
CA LEU A 82 0.34 -15.05 -3.03
C LEU A 82 0.94 -14.71 -4.40
N ASP A 83 0.38 -15.23 -5.49
CA ASP A 83 0.90 -15.08 -6.86
C ASP A 83 2.38 -15.55 -6.96
N LEU A 84 2.68 -16.69 -6.32
CA LEU A 84 3.99 -17.34 -6.31
C LEU A 84 3.97 -18.64 -7.13
N PRO A 85 5.13 -19.08 -7.68
CA PRO A 85 5.19 -20.30 -8.49
C PRO A 85 4.82 -21.55 -7.69
N GLU A 86 3.93 -22.38 -8.24
CA GLU A 86 3.44 -23.60 -7.59
C GLU A 86 4.55 -24.64 -7.38
N GLU A 87 5.61 -24.60 -8.18
CA GLU A 87 6.77 -25.50 -8.06
C GLU A 87 7.54 -25.27 -6.76
N GLU A 88 7.33 -24.13 -6.11
CA GLU A 88 7.90 -23.87 -4.78
C GLU A 88 7.10 -24.57 -3.65
N SER A 89 6.05 -25.32 -3.97
CA SER A 89 5.31 -26.11 -2.97
C SER A 89 6.22 -27.15 -2.33
N GLY A 90 6.16 -27.25 -0.99
CA GLY A 90 7.05 -28.14 -0.23
C GLY A 90 8.51 -27.67 -0.11
N THR A 91 8.89 -26.54 -0.72
CA THR A 91 10.23 -25.94 -0.58
C THR A 91 10.18 -24.51 -0.04
N ARG A 92 9.13 -23.75 -0.35
CA ARG A 92 8.89 -22.41 0.18
C ARG A 92 8.47 -22.47 1.64
N LEU A 93 9.23 -21.79 2.49
CA LEU A 93 8.90 -21.63 3.91
C LEU A 93 8.11 -20.33 4.12
N LEU A 94 6.89 -20.45 4.64
CA LEU A 94 6.09 -19.34 5.15
C LEU A 94 6.10 -19.31 6.67
N GLY A 95 5.86 -18.13 7.25
CA GLY A 95 5.86 -17.92 8.69
C GLY A 95 4.48 -17.55 9.20
N ARG A 96 3.95 -18.29 10.18
CA ARG A 96 2.69 -17.97 10.87
C ARG A 96 2.90 -17.89 12.37
N GLY A 97 2.04 -17.13 13.06
CA GLY A 97 2.08 -17.02 14.51
C GLY A 97 1.09 -18.01 15.12
N ARG A 98 1.55 -18.91 15.98
CA ARG A 98 0.65 -19.86 16.68
C ARG A 98 -0.24 -19.23 17.75
N GLY A 99 0.06 -17.98 18.14
CA GLY A 99 -0.57 -17.32 19.28
C GLY A 99 0.19 -17.58 20.58
N CYS A 100 0.41 -16.52 21.37
CA CYS A 100 1.00 -16.61 22.70
C CYS A 100 0.53 -15.44 23.57
N ALA A 101 0.83 -15.50 24.87
CA ALA A 101 0.47 -14.45 25.83
C ALA A 101 1.01 -13.06 25.42
N SER A 102 2.18 -13.00 24.77
CA SER A 102 2.77 -11.74 24.28
C SER A 102 2.14 -11.18 23.00
N ALA A 103 1.24 -11.94 22.35
CA ALA A 103 0.64 -11.61 21.05
C ALA A 103 -0.89 -11.69 21.05
N ALA A 104 -1.51 -11.51 22.22
CA ALA A 104 -2.96 -11.51 22.44
C ALA A 104 -3.69 -12.64 21.66
N THR A 105 -3.13 -13.86 21.74
CA THR A 105 -3.57 -15.09 21.05
C THR A 105 -3.63 -15.07 19.51
N ALA A 106 -3.60 -13.90 18.86
CA ALA A 106 -3.61 -13.76 17.39
C ALA A 106 -2.26 -14.01 16.72
N GLY A 107 -1.16 -14.09 17.49
CA GLY A 107 0.17 -14.37 16.95
C GLY A 107 0.80 -13.21 16.18
N ILE A 108 0.30 -11.99 16.38
CA ILE A 108 0.72 -10.74 15.75
C ILE A 108 1.22 -9.78 16.83
N ARG A 109 2.29 -9.03 16.57
CA ARG A 109 2.88 -8.11 17.57
C ARG A 109 3.08 -6.68 17.09
N GLU A 110 3.37 -6.48 15.81
CA GLU A 110 3.74 -5.16 15.28
C GLU A 110 3.04 -4.92 13.94
N THR A 111 2.87 -3.66 13.56
CA THR A 111 2.45 -3.25 12.22
C THR A 111 3.64 -2.66 11.46
N ARG A 112 3.77 -2.94 10.16
CA ARG A 112 4.79 -2.34 9.29
C ARG A 112 4.12 -1.69 8.08
N GLY A 113 4.62 -0.53 7.69
CA GLY A 113 4.27 0.06 6.40
C GLY A 113 4.88 -0.77 5.26
N SER A 114 4.05 -1.12 4.30
CA SER A 114 4.45 -1.60 2.97
C SER A 114 4.08 -0.51 1.97
N SER A 115 5.02 -0.14 1.09
CA SER A 115 4.81 0.92 0.12
C SER A 115 5.08 0.41 -1.30
N LYS A 116 4.25 0.85 -2.25
CA LYS A 116 4.49 0.74 -3.68
C LYS A 116 4.60 2.15 -4.24
N PHE A 117 5.71 2.44 -4.91
CA PHE A 117 5.95 3.71 -5.57
C PHE A 117 5.61 3.60 -7.06
N PHE A 118 4.87 4.57 -7.57
CA PHE A 118 4.56 4.73 -8.97
C PHE A 118 5.11 6.08 -9.44
N PRO A 119 6.17 6.11 -10.26
CA PRO A 119 6.69 7.34 -10.82
C PRO A 119 5.74 7.95 -11.85
#